data_AF-A0A1H7GUQ9-F1
#
_entry.id   AF-A0A1H7GUQ9-F1
#
_cell.length_a   1.000
_cell.length_b   1.000
_cell.length_c   1.000
_cell.angle_alpha   90.00
_cell.angle_beta   90.00
_cell.angle_gamma   90.00
#
_symmetry.space_group_name_H-M   'P 1'
#
loop_
_entity.id
_entity.type
_entity.pdbx_description
1 polymer ?
#
loop_
_entity_poly.entity_id
_entity_poly.type
_entity_poly.pdbx_seq_one_letter_code
_entity_poly.pdbx_strand_id
1 'polypeptide(L)' 'MTKKPQVFKDRDTEKFIAYLEKYKEEVSKTPESAKKFLVELGVITEKGNRTKHYKHLCIPEAH' A
#
# COMPACT_ATOMS: atom_id res chain seq x y z
N MET A 1 9.62 7.06 26.97
CA MET A 1 9.01 8.19 26.26
C MET A 1 8.06 7.64 25.21
N THR A 2 6.75 7.72 25.41
CA THR A 2 5.75 7.27 24.44
C THR A 2 5.58 8.34 23.36
N LYS A 3 6.08 8.07 22.14
CA LYS A 3 5.80 8.93 20.98
C LYS A 3 4.28 8.88 20.73
N LYS A 4 3.58 10.00 20.92
CA LYS A 4 2.18 10.13 20.50
C LYS A 4 2.08 9.88 18.99
N PRO A 5 1.01 9.24 18.48
CA PRO A 5 0.82 9.07 17.04
C PRO A 5 0.76 10.45 16.39
N GLN A 6 1.68 10.70 15.46
CA GLN A 6 1.72 11.92 14.68
C GLN A 6 0.48 11.91 13.76
N VAL A 7 -0.55 12.67 14.12
CA VAL A 7 -1.74 12.83 13.29
C VAL A 7 -1.36 13.77 12.15
N PHE A 8 -0.97 13.22 11.00
CA PHE A 8 -0.74 13.98 9.76
C PHE A 8 -2.09 14.45 9.19
N LYS A 9 -2.72 15.43 9.83
CA LYS A 9 -3.89 16.18 9.31
C LYS A 9 -3.41 17.30 8.38
N ASP A 10 -2.56 16.95 7.42
CA ASP A 10 -2.16 17.86 6.35
C ASP A 10 -3.15 17.73 5.19
N ARG A 11 -3.45 18.85 4.52
CA ARG A 11 -4.30 18.89 3.31
C ARG A 11 -3.86 17.87 2.25
N ASP A 12 -2.58 17.55 2.20
CA ASP A 12 -2.03 16.57 1.28
C ASP A 12 -2.38 15.12 1.67
N THR A 13 -2.53 14.83 2.97
CA THR A 13 -3.06 13.54 3.44
C THR A 13 -4.51 13.35 3.00
N GLU A 14 -5.35 14.37 3.13
CA GLU A 14 -6.76 14.30 2.70
C GLU A 14 -6.88 14.10 1.19
N LYS A 15 -6.08 14.82 0.39
CA LYS A 15 -6.00 14.60 -1.06
C LYS A 15 -5.53 13.19 -1.38
N PHE A 16 -4.51 12.70 -0.68
CA PHE A 16 -4.00 11.36 -0.89
C PHE A 16 -5.05 10.29 -0.58
N ILE A 17 -5.78 10.42 0.53
CA ILE A 17 -6.90 9.54 0.86
C ILE A 17 -7.99 9.58 -0.23
N ALA A 18 -8.37 10.78 -0.70
CA ALA A 18 -9.37 10.92 -1.76
C ALA A 18 -8.93 10.25 -3.07
N TYR A 19 -7.64 10.32 -3.42
CA TYR A 19 -7.10 9.59 -4.57
C TYR A 19 -7.17 8.07 -4.36
N LEU A 20 -6.80 7.59 -3.17
CA LEU A 20 -6.90 6.16 -2.86
C LEU A 20 -8.34 5.66 -2.97
N GLU A 21 -9.31 6.37 -2.39
CA GLU A 21 -10.73 6.00 -2.47
C GLU A 21 -11.24 5.98 -3.91
N LYS A 22 -10.86 6.98 -4.71
CA LYS A 22 -11.28 7.06 -6.11
C LYS A 22 -10.80 5.88 -6.95
N TYR A 23 -9.57 5.44 -6.77
CA TYR A 23 -8.97 4.38 -7.60
C TYR A 23 -9.03 3.00 -6.99
N LYS A 24 -9.39 2.87 -5.70
CA LYS A 24 -9.44 1.60 -4.97
C LYS A 24 -10.19 0.53 -5.76
N GLU A 25 -11.41 0.81 -6.21
CA GLU A 25 -12.22 -0.18 -6.92
C GLU A 25 -11.62 -0.60 -8.25
N GLU A 26 -10.91 0.29 -8.94
CA GLU A 26 -10.25 0.00 -10.22
C GLU A 26 -9.04 -0.91 -10.00
N VAL A 27 -8.21 -0.61 -8.99
CA VAL A 27 -6.98 -1.35 -8.73
C VAL A 27 -7.18 -2.62 -7.89
N SER A 28 -8.28 -2.73 -7.13
CA SER A 28 -8.53 -3.86 -6.23
C SER A 28 -9.77 -4.68 -6.60
N LYS A 29 -10.27 -4.58 -7.84
CA LYS A 29 -11.48 -5.29 -8.29
C LYS A 29 -11.35 -6.81 -8.20
N THR A 30 -10.15 -7.32 -8.46
CA THR A 30 -9.81 -8.75 -8.42
C THR A 30 -8.45 -8.96 -7.76
N PRO A 31 -8.18 -10.16 -7.22
CA PRO A 31 -6.85 -10.49 -6.70
C PRO A 31 -5.73 -10.28 -7.74
N GLU A 32 -6.02 -10.55 -9.02
CA GLU A 32 -5.06 -10.39 -10.12
C GLU A 32 -4.75 -8.93 -10.43
N SER A 33 -5.78 -8.07 -10.48
CA SER A 33 -5.59 -6.62 -10.70
C SER A 33 -4.83 -5.98 -9.53
N ALA A 34 -5.17 -6.36 -8.30
CA ALA A 34 -4.45 -5.92 -7.10
C ALA A 34 -2.98 -6.35 -7.13
N LYS A 35 -2.71 -7.60 -7.50
CA LYS A 35 -1.34 -8.11 -7.62
C LYS A 35 -0.56 -7.35 -8.71
N LYS A 36 -1.17 -7.12 -9.88
CA LYS A 36 -0.54 -6.38 -10.99
C LYS A 36 -0.19 -4.96 -10.57
N PHE A 37 -1.11 -4.24 -9.94
CA PHE A 37 -0.88 -2.91 -9.41
C PHE A 37 0.30 -2.87 -8.41
N LEU A 38 0.34 -3.81 -7.47
CA LEU A 38 1.44 -3.89 -6.49
C LEU A 38 2.79 -4.26 -7.12
N VAL A 39 2.80 -4.99 -8.24
CA VAL A 39 4.00 -5.27 -9.03
C VAL A 39 4.46 -4.02 -9.78
N GLU A 40 3.56 -3.29 -10.43
CA GLU A 40 3.86 -2.05 -11.16
C GLU A 40 4.39 -0.95 -10.24
N LEU A 41 3.89 -0.87 -9.00
CA LEU A 41 4.43 0.00 -7.96
C LEU A 41 5.78 -0.47 -7.39
N GLY A 42 6.25 -1.67 -7.76
CA GLY A 42 7.50 -2.23 -7.26
C GLY A 42 7.44 -2.66 -5.79
N VAL A 43 6.25 -2.85 -5.22
CA VAL A 43 6.05 -3.29 -3.83
C VAL A 43 6.31 -4.78 -3.72
N ILE A 44 5.76 -5.56 -4.65
CA ILE A 44 5.95 -7.00 -4.75
C ILE A 44 6.54 -7.38 -6.10
N THR A 45 7.15 -8.54 -6.17
CA THR A 45 7.62 -9.19 -7.39
C THR A 45 6.46 -9.92 -8.07
N GLU A 46 6.62 -10.30 -9.34
CA GLU A 46 5.63 -11.14 -10.06
C GLU A 46 5.31 -12.45 -9.33
N LYS A 47 6.28 -12.96 -8.57
CA LYS A 47 6.14 -14.16 -7.72
C LYS A 47 5.36 -13.91 -6.42
N GLY A 48 4.99 -12.66 -6.12
CA GLY A 48 4.28 -12.28 -4.90
C GLY A 48 5.19 -11.92 -3.72
N ASN A 49 6.51 -12.09 -3.84
CA ASN A 49 7.46 -11.74 -2.78
C ASN A 49 7.66 -10.22 -2.70
N ARG A 50 7.81 -9.66 -1.51
CA ARG A 50 8.13 -8.23 -1.31
C ARG A 50 9.50 -7.88 -1.89
N THR A 51 9.59 -6.71 -2.52
CA THR A 51 10.89 -6.21 -3.02
C THR A 51 11.79 -5.75 -1.86
N LYS A 52 13.10 -5.65 -2.11
CA LYS A 52 14.11 -5.36 -1.08
C LYS A 52 13.78 -4.10 -0.26
N HIS A 53 13.21 -3.08 -0.92
CA HIS A 53 12.83 -1.83 -0.28
C HIS A 53 11.74 -2.02 0.79
N TYR A 54 10.82 -2.96 0.61
CA TYR A 54 9.67 -3.19 1.51
C TYR A 54 9.84 -4.42 2.43
N LYS A 55 10.99 -5.12 2.37
CA LYS A 55 11.25 -6.30 3.22
C LYS A 55 11.27 -5.97 4.72
N HIS A 56 11.63 -4.75 5.08
CA HIS A 56 11.72 -4.30 6.47
C HIS A 56 10.34 -4.02 7.10
N LEU A 57 9.27 -3.95 6.30
CA LEU A 57 7.93 -3.76 6.83
C LEU A 57 7.47 -5.05 7.52
N CYS A 58 7.09 -4.99 8.80
CA CYS A 58 6.45 -6.14 9.48
C CYS A 58 4.98 -6.26 9.04
N ILE A 59 4.76 -6.64 7.78
CA ILE A 59 3.44 -7.02 7.27
C ILE A 59 3.30 -8.53 7.48
N PRO A 60 2.28 -9.01 8.22
CA PRO A 60 2.03 -10.44 8.36
C PRO A 60 1.85 -11.08 6.98
N GLU A 61 2.64 -12.11 6.68
CA GLU A 61 2.46 -12.89 5.46
C GLU A 61 1.23 -13.78 5.67
N ALA A 62 0.20 -13.62 4.83
CA ALA A 62 -0.97 -14.48 4.87
C ALA A 62 -0.53 -15.88 4.38
N HIS A 63 -0.47 -16.82 5.31
CA HIS A 63 -0.22 -18.24 5.08
C HIS A 63 -1.48 -18.97 4.58
#